data_AF-A0A2D8RJD4-F1
#
_entry.id   AF-A0A2D8RJD4-F1
#
_cell.length_a   1.000
_cell.length_b   1.000
_cell.length_c   1.000
_cell.angle_alpha   90.00
_cell.angle_beta   90.00
_cell.angle_gamma   90.00
#
_symmetry.space_group_name_H-M   'P 1'
#
loop_
_entity.id
_entity.type
_entity.pdbx_description
1 polymer ?
#
loop_
_entity_poly.entity_id
_entity_poly.type
_entity_poly.pdbx_seq_one_letter_code
_entity_poly.pdbx_strand_id
1 'polypeptide(L)'
;MGKSYIEKRVIQAGVELCEQRINQKGTRITPDDIKTLKVKTFSPVMQGVYIALGVLLFVFGMWFQYMVGNMAVSMGLVLIGFLNAAYGIHGRPRQASAIPNLNLVDLSAEIVRAVAGEEGEMTR
;
A
#
# COMPACT_ATOMS: atom_id res chain seq x y z
N MET A 1 0.35 -11.99 19.97
CA MET A 1 0.01 -12.34 18.57
C MET A 1 0.56 -11.25 17.67
N GLY A 2 1.35 -11.60 16.65
CA GLY A 2 1.90 -10.60 15.73
C GLY A 2 0.80 -10.05 14.83
N LYS A 3 0.66 -8.73 14.78
CA LYS A 3 -0.33 -8.06 13.93
C LYS A 3 -0.13 -8.40 12.46
N SER A 4 -1.24 -8.55 11.74
CA SER A 4 -1.23 -8.77 10.30
C SER A 4 -0.59 -7.58 9.58
N TYR A 5 0.06 -7.83 8.44
CA TYR A 5 0.67 -6.76 7.63
C TYR A 5 -0.38 -5.75 7.13
N ILE A 6 -1.64 -6.18 7.00
CA ILE A 6 -2.76 -5.29 6.63
C ILE A 6 -3.09 -4.35 7.79
N GLU A 7 -3.16 -4.87 9.02
CA GLU A 7 -3.41 -4.08 10.23
C GLU A 7 -2.35 -3.00 10.41
N LYS A 8 -1.07 -3.35 10.24
CA LYS A 8 0.03 -2.37 10.30
C LYS A 8 -0.12 -1.25 9.28
N ARG A 9 -0.53 -1.56 8.04
CA ARG A 9 -0.77 -0.56 6.99
C ARG A 9 -1.99 0.31 7.27
N VAL A 10 -3.02 -0.23 7.88
CA VAL A 10 -4.21 0.53 8.30
C VAL A 10 -3.86 1.47 9.45
N ILE A 11 -3.06 1.01 10.41
CA ILE A 11 -2.56 1.87 11.50
C ILE A 11 -1.73 3.01 10.93
N GLN A 12 -0.76 2.70 10.06
CA GLN A 12 0.10 3.72 9.44
C GLN A 12 -0.71 4.75 8.63
N ALA A 13 -1.63 4.29 7.78
CA ALA A 13 -2.50 5.19 7.02
C ALA A 13 -3.44 6.01 7.94
N GLY A 14 -3.85 5.44 9.07
CA GLY A 14 -4.61 6.13 10.10
C GLY A 14 -3.81 7.22 10.80
N VAL A 15 -2.56 6.93 11.17
CA VAL A 15 -1.62 7.90 11.79
C VAL A 15 -1.33 9.05 10.82
N GLU A 16 -1.03 8.77 9.55
CA GLU A 16 -0.82 9.81 8.53
C GLU A 16 -2.07 10.70 8.35
N LEU A 17 -3.27 10.11 8.40
CA LEU A 17 -4.52 10.88 8.36
C LEU A 17 -4.69 11.75 9.61
N CYS A 18 -4.27 11.26 10.78
CA CYS A 18 -4.24 12.04 12.01
C CYS A 18 -3.27 13.21 11.92
N GLU A 19 -2.03 12.99 11.51
CA GLU A 19 -1.02 14.05 11.34
C GLU A 19 -1.47 15.12 10.34
N GLN A 20 -2.07 14.71 9.22
CA GLN A 20 -2.63 15.65 8.25
C GLN A 20 -3.77 16.49 8.84
N ARG A 21 -4.62 15.91 9.70
CA ARG A 21 -5.74 16.62 10.34
C ARG A 21 -5.35 17.42 11.58
N ILE A 22 -4.30 17.06 12.31
CA ILE A 22 -3.72 17.86 13.39
C ILE A 22 -3.27 19.23 12.84
N ASN A 23 -2.66 19.23 11.65
CA ASN A 23 -2.33 20.45 10.92
C ASN A 23 -3.55 21.28 10.47
N GLN A 24 -4.77 20.72 10.49
CA GLN A 24 -6.01 21.35 10.04
C GLN A 24 -6.94 21.87 11.16
N LYS A 25 -6.44 22.04 12.40
CA LYS A 25 -7.18 22.61 13.54
C LYS A 25 -8.43 21.81 13.96
N GLY A 26 -8.22 20.66 14.60
CA GLY A 26 -9.17 20.14 15.60
C GLY A 26 -10.38 19.36 15.10
N THR A 27 -10.37 18.87 13.86
CA THR A 27 -11.40 17.92 13.39
C THR A 27 -11.27 16.57 14.10
N ARG A 28 -12.30 16.18 14.86
CA ARG A 28 -12.43 14.88 15.52
C ARG A 28 -12.34 13.76 14.47
N ILE A 29 -11.43 12.81 14.67
CA ILE A 29 -11.27 11.64 13.80
C ILE A 29 -12.28 10.60 14.25
N THR A 30 -13.15 10.20 13.33
CA THR A 30 -14.22 9.24 13.61
C THR A 30 -13.91 7.86 13.04
N PRO A 31 -14.45 6.77 13.61
CA PRO A 31 -14.30 5.43 13.06
C PRO A 31 -14.76 5.31 11.59
N ASP A 32 -15.64 6.21 11.15
CA ASP A 32 -16.12 6.28 9.77
C ASP A 32 -15.05 6.83 8.82
N ASP A 33 -14.14 7.72 9.26
CA ASP A 33 -12.99 8.16 8.48
C ASP A 33 -12.05 6.97 8.18
N ILE A 34 -11.83 6.10 9.18
CA ILE A 34 -10.97 4.91 9.07
C ILE A 34 -11.57 3.88 8.09
N LYS A 35 -12.90 3.75 8.02
CA LYS A 35 -13.57 2.85 7.05
C LYS A 35 -13.28 3.22 5.61
N THR A 36 -13.08 4.51 5.33
CA THR A 36 -12.83 5.02 3.97
C THR A 36 -11.37 4.92 3.52
N LEU A 37 -10.45 4.63 4.44
CA LEU A 37 -9.02 4.50 4.14
C LEU A 37 -8.77 3.41 3.10
N LYS A 38 -8.10 3.78 2.01
CA LYS A 38 -7.67 2.83 0.97
C LYS A 38 -6.29 2.32 1.31
N VAL A 39 -6.20 1.04 1.64
CA VAL A 39 -4.93 0.38 1.94
C VAL A 39 -4.57 -0.68 0.91
N LYS A 40 -3.27 -0.83 0.67
CA LYS A 40 -2.72 -1.83 -0.24
C LYS A 40 -2.83 -3.22 0.41
N THR A 41 -3.63 -4.11 -0.19
CA THR A 41 -3.96 -5.43 0.38
C THR A 41 -2.95 -6.54 0.08
N PHE A 42 -2.08 -6.37 -0.91
CA PHE A 42 -1.07 -7.38 -1.21
C PHE A 42 -0.04 -7.51 -0.09
N SER A 43 0.30 -8.77 0.20
CA SER A 43 1.42 -9.07 1.09
C SER A 43 2.73 -8.54 0.50
N PRO A 44 3.71 -8.15 1.34
CA PRO A 44 5.02 -7.71 0.87
C PRO A 44 5.68 -8.74 -0.06
N VAL A 45 5.50 -10.03 0.24
CA VAL A 45 6.01 -11.14 -0.58
C VAL A 45 5.38 -11.15 -1.97
N MET A 46 4.05 -11.01 -2.07
CA MET A 46 3.37 -10.95 -3.36
C MET A 46 3.76 -9.72 -4.17
N GLN A 47 3.92 -8.56 -3.52
CA GLN A 47 4.42 -7.35 -4.17
C GLN A 47 5.82 -7.59 -4.75
N GLY A 48 6.73 -8.20 -3.98
CA GLY A 48 8.07 -8.56 -4.44
C GLY A 48 8.06 -9.50 -5.64
N VAL A 49 7.22 -10.54 -5.63
CA VAL A 49 7.08 -11.49 -6.73
C VAL A 49 6.61 -10.81 -8.02
N TYR A 50 5.57 -9.97 -7.95
CA TYR A 50 5.07 -9.23 -9.11
C TYR A 50 6.09 -8.24 -9.66
N ILE A 51 6.83 -7.55 -8.78
CA ILE A 51 7.90 -6.63 -9.19
C ILE A 51 9.03 -7.41 -9.88
N ALA A 52 9.50 -8.51 -9.29
CA ALA A 52 10.57 -9.32 -9.86
C ALA A 52 10.19 -9.90 -11.22
N LEU A 53 8.98 -10.47 -11.35
CA LEU A 53 8.47 -10.98 -12.63
C LEU A 53 8.32 -9.87 -13.67
N GLY A 54 7.80 -8.70 -13.26
CA GLY A 54 7.65 -7.55 -14.14
C GLY A 54 9.00 -7.05 -14.70
N VAL A 55 10.00 -6.93 -13.83
CA VAL A 55 11.36 -6.52 -14.21
C VAL A 55 12.01 -7.55 -15.12
N LEU A 56 11.89 -8.85 -14.81
CA LEU A 56 12.42 -9.93 -15.66
C LEU A 56 11.83 -9.88 -17.07
N LEU A 57 10.50 -9.75 -17.19
CA LEU A 57 9.82 -9.65 -18.48
C LEU A 57 10.20 -8.37 -19.24
N PHE A 58 10.38 -7.26 -18.53
CA PHE A 58 10.81 -6.00 -19.13
C PHE A 58 12.22 -6.10 -19.74
N VAL A 59 13.19 -6.60 -18.97
CA VAL A 59 14.58 -6.81 -19.45
C VAL A 59 14.61 -7.83 -20.59
N PHE A 60 13.85 -8.92 -20.47
CA PHE A 60 13.73 -9.92 -21.52
C PHE A 60 13.13 -9.35 -22.81
N GLY A 61 12.09 -8.51 -22.71
CA GLY A 61 11.49 -7.83 -23.85
C GLY A 61 12.45 -6.88 -24.56
N MET A 62 13.25 -6.12 -23.80
CA MET A 62 14.29 -5.26 -24.39
C MET A 62 15.41 -6.07 -25.06
N TRP A 63 15.87 -7.15 -24.42
CA TRP A 63 16.86 -8.05 -25.01
C TRP A 63 16.34 -8.70 -26.30
N PHE A 64 15.10 -9.17 -26.29
CA PHE A 64 14.47 -9.76 -27.46
C PHE A 64 14.30 -8.76 -28.61
N GLN A 65 13.96 -7.50 -28.30
CA GLN A 65 13.92 -6.43 -29.30
C GLN A 65 15.28 -6.24 -29.98
N TYR A 66 16.36 -6.23 -29.20
CA TYR A 66 17.72 -6.05 -29.69
C TYR A 66 18.15 -7.18 -30.64
N MET A 67 17.77 -8.43 -30.34
CA MET A 67 18.15 -9.61 -31.13
C MET A 67 17.32 -9.83 -32.39
N VAL A 68 15.99 -9.67 -32.30
CA VAL A 68 15.06 -10.14 -33.35
C VAL A 68 14.51 -8.98 -34.19
N GLY A 69 14.52 -7.75 -33.67
CA GLY A 69 13.97 -6.56 -34.35
C GLY A 69 12.44 -6.59 -34.54
N ASN A 70 11.74 -7.62 -34.05
CA ASN A 70 10.30 -7.72 -34.13
C ASN A 70 9.63 -6.85 -33.04
N MET A 71 9.27 -5.63 -33.43
CA MET A 71 8.68 -4.61 -32.56
C MET A 71 7.36 -5.04 -31.91
N ALA A 72 6.53 -5.84 -32.57
CA ALA A 72 5.20 -6.18 -32.04
C ALA A 72 5.29 -7.10 -30.81
N VAL A 73 6.16 -8.11 -30.88
CA VAL A 73 6.33 -9.10 -29.79
C VAL A 73 7.12 -8.50 -28.63
N SER A 74 8.16 -7.73 -28.92
CA SER A 74 9.00 -7.12 -27.90
C SER A 74 8.28 -6.01 -27.12
N MET A 75 7.53 -5.14 -27.80
CA MET A 75 6.75 -4.08 -27.14
C MET A 75 5.65 -4.68 -26.26
N GLY A 76 5.02 -5.78 -26.70
CA GLY A 76 4.07 -6.52 -25.87
C GLY A 76 4.69 -7.02 -24.56
N LEU A 77 5.88 -7.65 -24.63
CA LEU A 77 6.60 -8.13 -23.45
C LEU A 77 7.05 -7.00 -22.52
N VAL A 78 7.55 -5.90 -23.07
CA VAL A 78 7.96 -4.71 -22.33
C VAL A 78 6.77 -4.09 -21.59
N LEU A 79 5.63 -3.92 -22.28
CA LEU A 79 4.40 -3.37 -21.67
C LEU A 79 3.85 -4.28 -20.57
N ILE A 80 3.79 -5.59 -20.80
CA ILE A 80 3.33 -6.56 -19.79
C ILE A 80 4.27 -6.54 -18.57
N GLY A 81 5.58 -6.49 -18.78
CA GLY A 81 6.57 -6.39 -17.71
C GLY A 81 6.39 -5.12 -16.88
N PHE A 82 6.23 -3.98 -17.55
CA PHE A 82 5.98 -2.69 -16.91
C PHE A 82 4.67 -2.70 -16.11
N LEU A 83 3.57 -3.19 -16.70
CA LEU A 83 2.28 -3.28 -16.04
C LEU A 83 2.31 -4.19 -14.80
N ASN A 84 3.02 -5.32 -14.86
CA ASN A 84 3.19 -6.20 -13.71
C ASN A 84 3.99 -5.54 -12.58
N ALA A 85 5.08 -4.84 -12.92
CA ALA A 85 5.86 -4.12 -11.92
C ALA A 85 5.05 -2.98 -11.29
N ALA A 86 4.35 -2.19 -12.10
CA ALA A 86 3.47 -1.12 -11.65
C ALA A 86 2.34 -1.66 -10.76
N TYR A 87 1.75 -2.80 -11.12
CA TYR A 87 0.72 -3.50 -10.35
C TYR A 87 1.26 -4.03 -9.02
N GLY A 88 2.49 -4.55 -8.98
CA GLY A 88 3.16 -4.94 -7.74
C GLY A 88 3.40 -3.76 -6.79
N ILE A 89 3.84 -2.61 -7.31
CA ILE A 89 4.12 -1.38 -6.54
C ILE A 89 2.83 -0.76 -5.99
N HIS A 90 1.82 -0.59 -6.83
CA HIS A 90 0.54 0.01 -6.43
C HIS A 90 -0.30 -0.97 -5.62
N GLY A 91 -0.13 -2.27 -5.86
CA GLY A 91 -0.94 -3.34 -5.30
C GLY A 91 -2.42 -3.21 -5.68
N ARG A 92 -3.26 -3.95 -4.97
CA ARG A 92 -4.72 -3.81 -5.04
C ARG A 92 -5.21 -2.94 -3.88
N PRO A 93 -5.53 -1.65 -4.11
CA PRO A 93 -6.12 -0.82 -3.07
C PRO A 93 -7.53 -1.32 -2.77
N ARG A 94 -7.84 -1.54 -1.49
CA ARG A 94 -9.21 -1.75 -1.01
C ARG A 94 -9.48 -0.84 0.17
N GLN A 95 -10.73 -0.46 0.33
CA GLN A 95 -11.19 0.22 1.54
C GLN A 95 -11.03 -0.72 2.74
N ALA A 96 -10.58 -0.18 3.88
CA ALA A 96 -10.41 -0.94 5.11
C ALA A 96 -11.70 -1.65 5.55
N SER A 97 -12.86 -1.05 5.29
CA SER A 97 -14.20 -1.64 5.52
C SER A 97 -14.48 -2.91 4.72
N ALA A 98 -13.85 -3.07 3.56
CA ALA A 98 -14.05 -4.20 2.64
C ALA A 98 -13.04 -5.34 2.88
N ILE A 99 -12.21 -5.25 3.93
CA ILE A 99 -11.23 -6.27 4.27
C ILE A 99 -11.84 -7.22 5.32
N PRO A 100 -12.02 -8.51 4.99
CA PRO A 100 -12.55 -9.49 5.94
C PRO A 100 -11.59 -9.67 7.12
N ASN A 101 -12.15 -9.88 8.31
CA ASN A 101 -11.43 -10.10 9.58
C ASN A 101 -10.66 -8.89 10.15
N LEU A 102 -10.96 -7.66 9.72
CA LEU A 102 -10.38 -6.47 10.31
C LEU A 102 -11.24 -5.96 11.48
N ASN A 103 -10.67 -5.89 12.70
CA ASN A 103 -11.35 -5.26 13.83
C ASN A 103 -11.10 -3.75 13.83
N LEU A 104 -11.97 -3.01 13.15
CA LEU A 104 -11.84 -1.56 12.95
C LEU A 104 -11.86 -0.76 14.26
N VAL A 105 -12.54 -1.27 15.30
CA VAL A 105 -12.61 -0.61 16.62
C VAL A 105 -11.27 -0.70 17.33
N ASP A 106 -10.64 -1.88 17.32
CA ASP A 106 -9.32 -2.09 17.93
C ASP A 106 -8.24 -1.27 17.20
N LEU A 107 -8.27 -1.28 15.86
CA LEU A 107 -7.40 -0.47 15.02
C LEU A 107 -7.55 1.03 15.29
N SER A 108 -8.78 1.52 15.50
CA SER A 108 -9.02 2.93 15.81
C SER A 108 -8.44 3.34 17.17
N ALA A 109 -8.60 2.50 18.20
CA ALA A 109 -8.03 2.74 19.52
C ALA A 109 -6.50 2.75 19.47
N GLU A 110 -5.93 1.90 18.61
CA GLU A 110 -4.49 1.81 18.44
C GLU A 110 -3.88 2.98 17.67
N ILE A 111 -4.55 3.47 16.63
CA ILE A 111 -4.17 4.71 15.94
C ILE A 111 -4.18 5.88 16.92
N VAL A 112 -5.22 6.00 17.76
CA VAL A 112 -5.31 7.06 18.77
C VAL A 112 -4.19 6.95 19.81
N ARG A 113 -3.85 5.73 20.25
CA ARG A 113 -2.73 5.49 21.18
C ARG A 113 -1.37 5.84 20.55
N ALA A 114 -1.16 5.51 19.28
CA ALA A 114 0.08 5.83 18.58
C ALA A 114 0.28 7.35 18.50
N VAL A 115 -0.76 8.08 18.09
CA VAL A 115 -0.72 9.54 17.97
C VAL A 115 -0.60 10.23 19.34
N ALA A 116 -1.37 9.79 20.35
CA ALA A 116 -1.30 10.36 21.70
C ALA A 116 0.04 10.07 22.40
N GLY A 117 0.70 8.96 22.06
CA GLY A 117 2.04 8.63 22.52
C GLY A 117 3.11 9.57 21.92
N GLU A 118 3.00 9.89 20.63
CA GLU A 118 3.90 10.83 19.94
C GLU A 118 3.73 12.28 20.43
N GLU A 119 2.49 12.75 20.67
CA GLU A 119 2.26 14.08 21.25
C GLU A 119 2.82 14.23 22.68
N GLY A 120 2.86 13.13 23.46
CA GLY A 120 3.41 13.11 24.81
C GLY A 120 4.95 13.15 24.85
N GLU A 121 5.63 12.70 23.81
CA GLU A 121 7.09 12.83 23.65
C GLU A 121 7.51 14.20 23.11
N MET A 122 6.67 14.84 22.28
CA MET A 122 6.98 16.13 21.67
C MET A 122 6.79 17.34 22.62
N THR A 123 6.17 17.13 23.79
CA THR A 123 5.90 18.16 24.82
C THR A 123 6.85 18.10 26.03
N ARG A 124 7.89 17.25 25.99
CA ARG A 124 8.95 17.18 27.02
C ARG A 124 10.26 17.81 26.58
#